data_AF-A0A3B9RND1-F1
#
_entry.id   AF-A0A3B9RND1-F1
#
_cell.length_a   1.000
_cell.length_b   1.000
_cell.length_c   1.000
_cell.angle_alpha   90.00
_cell.angle_beta   90.00
_cell.angle_gamma   90.00
#
_symmetry.space_group_name_H-M   'P 1'
#
loop_
_entity.id
_entity.type
_entity.pdbx_description
1 polymer ?
#
loop_
_entity_poly.entity_id
_entity_poly.type
_entity_poly.pdbx_seq_one_letter_code
_entity_poly.pdbx_strand_id
1 'polypeptide(L)'
;MVKNQVLAWKHEMEHHLREELLPFWVTRCWDEKWGGYLTQWDAEGKDSHVDEKSLLAHMRTIYSLSLAASHGHDTDGQCRILAEKGVRFAIDCYWDPVYGGFYWLFNRKNEVLIDKKIVYGLSFAIYALSTYTKAFDDPLGLEYAVKCFDLLQKYASETSYGGYWEMFDRDWKLCEGGSKGGDRKTLDVHMHLMEAFTALY
;
A
#
# COMPACT_ATOMS: atom_id res chain seq x y z
N MET A 1 20.60 25.42 -23.01
CA MET A 1 19.57 26.08 -22.19
C MET A 1 18.74 25.06 -21.39
N VAL A 2 18.16 24.04 -22.03
CA VAL A 2 17.32 23.01 -21.36
C VAL A 2 18.04 22.21 -20.27
N LYS A 3 19.30 21.81 -20.49
CA LYS A 3 20.06 20.99 -19.52
C LYS A 3 20.21 21.64 -18.14
N ASN A 4 20.58 22.93 -18.08
CA ASN A 4 20.78 23.61 -16.80
C ASN A 4 19.46 23.77 -16.03
N GLN A 5 18.35 24.01 -16.75
CA GLN A 5 17.03 24.10 -16.14
C GLN A 5 16.58 22.76 -15.55
N VAL A 6 16.80 21.65 -16.28
CA VAL A 6 16.47 20.30 -15.79
C VAL A 6 17.30 19.93 -14.56
N LEU A 7 18.58 20.30 -14.53
CA LEU A 7 19.43 20.08 -13.36
C LEU A 7 18.97 20.89 -12.15
N ALA A 8 18.52 22.13 -12.36
CA ALA A 8 17.97 22.95 -11.30
C ALA A 8 16.68 22.34 -10.71
N TRP A 9 15.74 21.90 -11.56
CA TRP A 9 14.52 21.22 -11.09
C TRP A 9 14.81 19.91 -10.38
N LYS A 10 15.77 19.12 -10.89
CA LYS A 10 16.19 17.89 -10.21
C LYS A 10 16.70 18.21 -8.80
N HIS A 11 17.58 19.20 -8.66
CA HIS A 11 18.12 19.60 -7.36
C HIS A 11 17.01 20.07 -6.40
N GLU A 12 16.06 20.87 -6.90
CA GLU A 12 14.90 21.32 -6.12
C GLU A 12 14.05 20.14 -5.62
N MET A 13 13.73 19.19 -6.49
CA MET A 13 12.97 17.99 -6.13
C MET A 13 13.73 17.10 -5.13
N GLU A 14 15.04 16.91 -5.32
CA GLU A 14 15.88 16.13 -4.40
C GLU A 14 15.99 16.81 -3.04
N HIS A 15 16.11 18.14 -3.01
CA HIS A 15 16.13 18.92 -1.78
C HIS A 15 14.81 18.79 -1.02
N HIS A 16 13.68 19.04 -1.68
CA HIS A 16 12.36 18.89 -1.07
C HIS A 16 12.14 17.47 -0.54
N LEU A 17 12.54 16.44 -1.30
CA LEU A 17 12.43 15.05 -0.87
C LEU A 17 13.25 14.77 0.39
N ARG A 18 14.52 15.20 0.43
CA ARG A 18 15.47 14.86 1.49
C ARG A 18 15.34 15.71 2.75
N GLU A 19 15.04 16.99 2.59
CA GLU A 19 15.07 17.95 3.70
C GLU A 19 13.69 18.22 4.29
N GLU A 20 12.61 17.95 3.54
CA GLU A 20 11.24 18.29 3.95
C GLU A 20 10.35 17.05 4.03
N LEU A 21 10.18 16.32 2.92
CA LEU A 21 9.19 15.25 2.81
C LEU A 21 9.58 13.99 3.60
N LEU A 22 10.75 13.40 3.33
CA LEU A 22 11.17 12.17 4.02
C LEU A 22 11.33 12.39 5.54
N PRO A 23 12.01 13.44 6.03
CA PRO A 23 12.16 13.68 7.45
C PRO A 23 10.81 13.80 8.18
N PHE A 24 9.80 14.41 7.55
CA PHE A 24 8.45 14.48 8.11
C PHE A 24 7.88 13.08 8.38
N TRP A 25 7.94 12.20 7.37
CA TRP A 25 7.34 10.87 7.44
C TRP A 25 8.14 9.90 8.29
N VAL A 26 9.45 9.74 8.09
CA VAL A 26 10.25 8.70 8.79
C VAL A 26 10.27 8.91 10.30
N THR A 27 10.11 10.14 10.77
CA THR A 27 10.12 10.47 12.21
C THR A 27 8.75 10.35 12.88
N ARG A 28 7.66 10.22 12.11
CA ARG A 28 6.29 10.32 12.63
C ARG A 28 5.37 9.17 12.23
N CYS A 29 5.66 8.50 11.11
CA CYS A 29 4.70 7.59 10.51
C CYS A 29 4.49 6.33 11.32
N TRP A 30 5.44 5.87 12.14
CA TRP A 30 5.25 4.65 12.93
C TRP A 30 4.48 4.91 14.22
N ASP A 31 3.40 4.15 14.46
CA ASP A 31 2.69 4.16 15.73
C ASP A 31 3.45 3.30 16.76
N GLU A 32 4.24 3.91 17.65
CA GLU A 32 4.96 3.17 18.69
C GLU A 32 4.04 2.53 19.74
N LYS A 33 2.77 2.93 19.83
CA LYS A 33 1.83 2.40 20.82
C LYS A 33 1.11 1.15 20.33
N TRP A 34 0.65 1.18 19.07
CA TRP A 34 -0.17 0.10 18.51
C TRP A 34 0.45 -0.57 17.28
N GLY A 35 1.55 -0.07 16.75
CA GLY A 35 2.13 -0.54 15.50
C GLY A 35 1.33 -0.11 14.27
N GLY A 36 1.91 -0.36 13.09
CA GLY A 36 1.40 0.15 11.83
C GLY A 36 1.63 1.66 11.66
N TYR A 37 1.14 2.21 10.55
CA TYR A 37 1.42 3.60 10.21
C TYR A 37 0.31 4.58 10.60
N LEU A 38 0.72 5.75 11.12
CA LEU A 38 -0.06 6.98 11.24
C LEU A 38 0.16 7.83 10.00
N THR A 39 -0.89 7.99 9.21
CA THR A 39 -0.83 8.73 7.93
C THR A 39 -1.75 9.94 7.88
N GLN A 40 -2.40 10.26 9.01
CA GLN A 40 -3.36 11.35 9.12
C GLN A 40 -2.77 12.43 10.02
N TRP A 41 -2.34 13.53 9.41
CA TRP A 41 -1.78 14.69 10.08
C TRP A 41 -2.60 15.92 9.66
N ASP A 42 -2.77 16.88 10.57
CA ASP A 42 -3.46 18.14 10.25
C ASP A 42 -2.57 19.07 9.39
N ALA A 43 -3.09 20.24 9.03
CA ALA A 43 -2.40 21.21 8.18
C ALA A 43 -1.13 21.77 8.85
N GLU A 44 -1.03 21.69 10.18
CA GLU A 44 0.12 22.09 10.98
C GLU A 44 1.10 20.93 11.25
N GLY A 45 0.84 19.74 10.71
CA GLY A 45 1.67 18.55 10.87
C GLY A 45 1.56 17.89 12.25
N LYS A 46 0.47 18.13 12.98
CA LYS A 46 0.15 17.49 14.26
C LYS A 46 -0.79 16.32 14.06
N ASP A 47 -0.83 15.43 15.05
CA ASP A 47 -1.72 14.26 15.05
C ASP A 47 -3.17 14.74 14.91
N SER A 48 -3.84 14.31 13.83
CA SER A 48 -5.22 14.70 13.57
C SER A 48 -6.23 14.00 14.48
N HIS A 49 -5.78 13.04 15.30
CA HIS A 49 -6.59 12.18 16.14
C HIS A 49 -7.61 11.32 15.38
N VAL A 50 -7.48 11.22 14.05
CA VAL A 50 -8.24 10.26 13.24
C VAL A 50 -7.93 8.86 13.74
N ASP A 51 -8.97 8.11 14.08
CA ASP A 51 -8.85 6.78 14.66
C ASP A 51 -8.76 5.68 13.59
N GLU A 52 -8.70 6.02 12.31
CA GLU A 52 -8.70 5.06 11.21
C GLU A 52 -7.30 4.83 10.62
N LYS A 53 -6.96 3.55 10.39
CA LYS A 53 -5.80 3.09 9.63
C LYS A 53 -6.30 2.30 8.42
N SER A 54 -6.08 2.82 7.22
CA SER A 54 -6.47 2.12 5.99
C SER A 54 -5.34 1.24 5.46
N LEU A 55 -5.71 0.09 4.87
CA LEU A 55 -4.78 -0.75 4.14
C LEU A 55 -4.05 0.04 3.06
N LEU A 56 -4.79 0.90 2.36
CA LEU A 56 -4.27 1.70 1.26
C LEU A 56 -3.11 2.60 1.73
N ALA A 57 -3.32 3.35 2.82
CA ALA A 57 -2.29 4.24 3.34
C ALA A 57 -1.07 3.45 3.82
N HIS A 58 -1.31 2.32 4.51
CA HIS A 58 -0.23 1.46 5.00
C HIS A 58 0.64 0.90 3.87
N MET A 59 0.01 0.39 2.80
CA MET A 59 0.73 -0.16 1.63
C MET A 59 1.46 0.94 0.87
N ARG A 60 0.86 2.13 0.71
CA ARG A 60 1.55 3.29 0.10
C ARG A 60 2.77 3.72 0.91
N THR A 61 2.73 3.64 2.24
CA THR A 61 3.91 3.93 3.07
C THR A 61 5.02 2.90 2.84
N ILE A 62 4.71 1.60 2.80
CA ILE A 62 5.70 0.54 2.47
C ILE A 62 6.33 0.81 1.10
N TYR A 63 5.50 1.08 0.09
CA TYR A 63 5.95 1.38 -1.27
C TYR A 63 6.90 2.59 -1.30
N SER A 64 6.49 3.72 -0.72
CA SER A 64 7.26 4.96 -0.72
C SER A 64 8.60 4.83 0.00
N LEU A 65 8.62 4.17 1.16
CA LEU A 65 9.85 3.93 1.92
C LEU A 65 10.81 2.98 1.17
N SER A 66 10.26 1.94 0.52
CA SER A 66 11.05 1.00 -0.28
C SER A 66 11.72 1.70 -1.47
N LEU A 67 10.99 2.58 -2.17
CA LEU A 67 11.55 3.37 -3.26
C LEU A 67 12.59 4.39 -2.79
N ALA A 68 12.32 5.11 -1.70
CA ALA A 68 13.28 6.05 -1.14
C ALA A 68 14.62 5.35 -0.85
N ALA A 69 14.57 4.16 -0.26
CA ALA A 69 15.75 3.36 0.00
C ALA A 69 16.44 2.86 -1.28
N SER A 70 15.71 2.25 -2.21
CA SER A 70 16.29 1.71 -3.44
C SER A 70 16.90 2.78 -4.35
N HIS A 71 16.44 4.03 -4.23
CA HIS A 71 16.98 5.18 -4.97
C HIS A 71 18.05 5.98 -4.21
N GLY A 72 18.55 5.48 -3.07
CA GLY A 72 19.68 6.10 -2.36
C GLY A 72 19.31 7.34 -1.54
N HIS A 73 18.04 7.48 -1.16
CA HIS A 73 17.57 8.54 -0.26
C HIS A 73 17.51 8.08 1.21
N ASP A 74 17.81 6.82 1.50
CA ASP A 74 17.83 6.23 2.85
C ASP A 74 19.25 6.18 3.43
N THR A 75 19.81 7.36 3.74
CA THR A 75 21.21 7.48 4.14
C THR A 75 21.54 6.89 5.51
N ASP A 76 20.56 6.77 6.39
CA ASP A 76 20.68 6.24 7.75
C ASP A 76 19.96 4.90 7.96
N GLY A 77 19.36 4.34 6.89
CA GLY A 77 18.67 3.04 6.90
C GLY A 77 17.27 3.07 7.53
N GLN A 78 16.74 4.22 7.93
CA GLN A 78 15.43 4.31 8.57
C GLN A 78 14.28 3.91 7.64
N CYS A 79 14.37 4.24 6.34
CA CYS A 79 13.31 3.86 5.40
C CYS A 79 13.22 2.35 5.26
N ARG A 80 14.36 1.65 5.14
CA ARG A 80 14.42 0.20 5.15
C ARG A 80 13.81 -0.36 6.42
N ILE A 81 14.27 0.08 7.60
CA ILE A 81 13.77 -0.42 8.89
C ILE A 81 12.26 -0.25 9.02
N LEU A 82 11.73 0.90 8.63
CA LEU A 82 10.30 1.18 8.69
C LEU A 82 9.52 0.31 7.69
N ALA A 83 9.95 0.24 6.42
CA ALA A 83 9.32 -0.60 5.41
C ALA A 83 9.27 -2.07 5.85
N GLU A 84 10.39 -2.55 6.38
CA GLU A 84 10.54 -3.85 7.02
C GLU A 84 9.52 -4.07 8.14
N LYS A 85 9.41 -3.16 9.12
CA LYS A 85 8.39 -3.25 10.18
C LYS A 85 6.97 -3.27 9.60
N GLY A 86 6.71 -2.42 8.59
CA GLY A 86 5.40 -2.30 7.94
C GLY A 86 4.94 -3.57 7.23
N VAL A 87 5.84 -4.27 6.53
CA VAL A 87 5.52 -5.53 5.83
C VAL A 87 5.14 -6.62 6.82
N ARG A 88 5.96 -6.86 7.85
CA ARG A 88 5.68 -7.90 8.85
C ARG A 88 4.39 -7.58 9.59
N PHE A 89 4.19 -6.31 9.97
CA PHE A 89 2.96 -5.85 10.60
C PHE A 89 1.71 -6.08 9.72
N ALA A 90 1.77 -5.76 8.44
CA ALA A 90 0.64 -5.99 7.53
C ALA A 90 0.28 -7.48 7.44
N ILE A 91 1.29 -8.35 7.39
CA ILE A 91 1.10 -9.79 7.34
C ILE A 91 0.49 -10.31 8.64
N ASP A 92 1.00 -9.87 9.79
CA ASP A 92 0.56 -10.39 11.09
C ASP A 92 -0.81 -9.84 11.51
N CYS A 93 -1.12 -8.58 11.16
CA CYS A 93 -2.30 -7.88 11.66
C CYS A 93 -3.39 -7.64 10.61
N TYR A 94 -3.03 -7.48 9.33
CA TYR A 94 -3.98 -7.05 8.29
C TYR A 94 -4.38 -8.17 7.33
N TRP A 95 -3.57 -9.22 7.22
CA TRP A 95 -3.90 -10.40 6.44
C TRP A 95 -5.01 -11.21 7.14
N ASP A 96 -5.96 -11.72 6.36
CA ASP A 96 -7.00 -12.61 6.87
C ASP A 96 -6.48 -14.06 6.86
N PRO A 97 -6.26 -14.68 8.02
CA PRO A 97 -5.74 -16.04 8.09
C PRO A 97 -6.77 -17.09 7.67
N VAL A 98 -8.05 -16.74 7.55
CA VAL A 98 -9.14 -17.67 7.21
C VAL A 98 -9.41 -17.69 5.71
N TYR A 99 -9.66 -16.52 5.12
CA TYR A 99 -10.03 -16.40 3.70
C TYR A 99 -8.91 -15.88 2.80
N GLY A 100 -7.76 -15.51 3.38
CA GLY A 100 -6.68 -14.85 2.65
C GLY A 100 -7.03 -13.43 2.23
N GLY A 101 -6.03 -12.73 1.69
CA GLY A 101 -6.14 -11.32 1.31
C GLY A 101 -6.15 -10.40 2.53
N PHE A 102 -5.97 -9.11 2.30
CA PHE A 102 -5.94 -8.11 3.35
C PHE A 102 -7.32 -7.51 3.61
N TYR A 103 -7.62 -7.18 4.87
CA TYR A 103 -8.80 -6.38 5.22
C TYR A 103 -8.62 -4.92 4.80
N TRP A 104 -9.73 -4.18 4.69
CA TRP A 104 -9.73 -2.84 4.11
C TRP A 104 -9.38 -1.73 5.11
N LEU A 105 -10.01 -1.75 6.29
CA LEU A 105 -9.96 -0.64 7.24
C LEU A 105 -9.87 -1.15 8.68
N PHE A 106 -9.07 -0.46 9.47
CA PHE A 106 -8.82 -0.75 10.88
C PHE A 106 -8.96 0.51 11.70
N ASN A 107 -9.18 0.37 13.01
CA ASN A 107 -8.99 1.49 13.92
C ASN A 107 -7.52 1.64 14.33
N ARG A 108 -7.19 2.64 15.15
CA ARG A 108 -5.81 2.94 15.54
C ARG A 108 -5.18 1.84 16.40
N LYS A 109 -6.00 1.03 17.09
CA LYS A 109 -5.59 -0.18 17.82
C LYS A 109 -5.47 -1.42 16.93
N ASN A 110 -5.71 -1.26 15.63
CA ASN A 110 -5.69 -2.30 14.60
C ASN A 110 -6.82 -3.32 14.70
N GLU A 111 -7.94 -2.95 15.33
CA GLU A 111 -9.16 -3.74 15.27
C GLU A 111 -9.81 -3.53 13.91
N VAL A 112 -10.26 -4.60 13.26
CA VAL A 112 -10.86 -4.54 11.92
C VAL A 112 -12.19 -3.80 11.97
N LEU A 113 -12.30 -2.72 11.20
CA LEU A 113 -13.54 -1.96 11.01
C LEU A 113 -14.27 -2.40 9.74
N ILE A 114 -13.54 -2.70 8.67
CA ILE A 114 -14.09 -3.18 7.40
C ILE A 114 -13.26 -4.37 6.92
N ASP A 115 -13.85 -5.55 6.96
CA ASP A 115 -13.23 -6.85 6.64
C ASP A 115 -13.38 -7.28 5.17
N LYS A 116 -13.97 -6.44 4.35
CA LYS A 116 -14.19 -6.68 2.91
C LYS A 116 -12.88 -6.81 2.14
N LYS A 117 -12.92 -7.59 1.05
CA LYS A 117 -11.83 -7.70 0.09
C LYS A 117 -12.09 -6.71 -1.04
N ILE A 118 -11.40 -5.58 -0.98
CA ILE A 118 -11.53 -4.52 -1.98
C ILE A 118 -10.32 -4.58 -2.90
N VAL A 119 -10.55 -4.86 -4.19
CA VAL A 119 -9.47 -5.10 -5.16
C VAL A 119 -8.53 -3.92 -5.30
N TYR A 120 -9.02 -2.69 -5.11
CA TYR A 120 -8.16 -1.49 -5.03
C TYR A 120 -7.11 -1.59 -3.91
N GLY A 121 -7.49 -2.04 -2.71
CA GLY A 121 -6.54 -2.21 -1.61
C GLY A 121 -5.58 -3.38 -1.87
N LEU A 122 -6.09 -4.45 -2.47
CA LEU A 122 -5.30 -5.64 -2.81
C LEU A 122 -4.29 -5.38 -3.93
N SER A 123 -4.61 -4.53 -4.90
CA SER A 123 -3.64 -4.10 -5.93
C SER A 123 -2.49 -3.34 -5.29
N PHE A 124 -2.77 -2.43 -4.34
CA PHE A 124 -1.71 -1.75 -3.58
C PHE A 124 -0.90 -2.70 -2.70
N ALA A 125 -1.50 -3.76 -2.17
CA ALA A 125 -0.76 -4.78 -1.44
C ALA A 125 0.24 -5.51 -2.35
N ILE A 126 -0.20 -5.97 -3.54
CA ILE A 126 0.70 -6.59 -4.53
C ILE A 126 1.80 -5.60 -4.93
N TYR A 127 1.43 -4.35 -5.20
CA TYR A 127 2.36 -3.34 -5.65
C TYR A 127 3.45 -3.06 -4.62
N ALA A 128 3.05 -2.72 -3.38
CA ALA A 128 3.97 -2.39 -2.31
C ALA A 128 4.88 -3.56 -1.92
N LEU A 129 4.34 -4.77 -1.82
CA LEU A 129 5.10 -5.96 -1.43
C LEU A 129 6.10 -6.39 -2.51
N SER A 130 5.73 -6.26 -3.79
CA SER A 130 6.64 -6.53 -4.91
C SER A 130 7.77 -5.50 -4.96
N THR A 131 7.44 -4.22 -4.82
CA THR A 131 8.45 -3.13 -4.75
C THR A 131 9.39 -3.29 -3.56
N TYR A 132 8.85 -3.62 -2.38
CA TYR A 132 9.63 -3.91 -1.19
C TYR A 132 10.62 -5.05 -1.40
N THR A 133 10.15 -6.17 -1.95
CA THR A 133 11.01 -7.33 -2.21
C THR A 133 12.11 -6.99 -3.20
N LYS A 134 11.79 -6.25 -4.27
CA LYS A 134 12.79 -5.78 -5.23
C LYS A 134 13.83 -4.83 -4.62
N ALA A 135 13.43 -4.02 -3.64
CA ALA A 135 14.31 -3.08 -2.97
C ALA A 135 15.28 -3.76 -1.98
N PHE A 136 14.84 -4.83 -1.30
CA PHE A 136 15.56 -5.38 -0.15
C PHE A 136 15.88 -6.88 -0.18
N ASP A 137 15.46 -7.59 -1.23
CA ASP A 137 15.65 -9.03 -1.42
C ASP A 137 15.08 -9.88 -0.27
N ASP A 138 14.01 -9.40 0.37
CA ASP A 138 13.27 -10.17 1.38
C ASP A 138 12.14 -10.99 0.71
N PRO A 139 12.20 -12.33 0.76
CA PRO A 139 11.22 -13.19 0.10
C PRO A 139 9.80 -13.08 0.68
N LEU A 140 9.64 -12.56 1.90
CA LEU A 140 8.35 -12.47 2.56
C LEU A 140 7.37 -11.57 1.79
N GLY A 141 7.85 -10.47 1.20
CA GLY A 141 7.02 -9.59 0.40
C GLY A 141 6.49 -10.31 -0.84
N LEU A 142 7.37 -10.98 -1.60
CA LEU A 142 7.00 -11.71 -2.80
C LEU A 142 6.02 -12.84 -2.50
N GLU A 143 6.22 -13.58 -1.42
CA GLU A 143 5.31 -14.64 -0.99
C GLU A 143 3.86 -14.12 -0.87
N TYR A 144 3.66 -13.01 -0.16
CA TYR A 144 2.32 -12.45 0.06
C TYR A 144 1.78 -11.68 -1.15
N ALA A 145 2.65 -11.09 -1.98
CA ALA A 145 2.24 -10.51 -3.25
C ALA A 145 1.66 -11.58 -4.18
N VAL A 146 2.33 -12.74 -4.31
CA VAL A 146 1.86 -13.87 -5.12
C VAL A 146 0.57 -14.46 -4.53
N LYS A 147 0.48 -14.67 -3.22
CA LYS A 147 -0.79 -15.10 -2.58
C LYS A 147 -1.95 -14.16 -2.90
N CYS A 148 -1.71 -12.85 -2.85
CA CYS A 148 -2.72 -11.84 -3.18
C CYS A 148 -3.10 -11.90 -4.67
N PHE A 149 -2.11 -12.01 -5.56
CA PHE A 149 -2.32 -12.17 -7.00
C PHE A 149 -3.20 -13.39 -7.31
N ASP A 150 -2.86 -14.56 -6.75
CA ASP A 150 -3.60 -15.81 -6.96
C ASP A 150 -5.05 -15.71 -6.50
N LEU A 151 -5.31 -15.02 -5.38
CA LEU A 151 -6.66 -14.76 -4.90
C LEU A 151 -7.45 -13.87 -5.87
N LEU A 152 -6.83 -12.83 -6.44
CA LEU A 152 -7.46 -12.00 -7.46
C LEU A 152 -7.76 -12.79 -8.74
N GLN A 153 -6.85 -13.68 -9.17
CA GLN A 153 -7.11 -14.55 -10.33
C GLN A 153 -8.27 -15.50 -10.06
N LYS A 154 -8.32 -16.09 -8.87
CA LYS A 154 -9.34 -17.07 -8.50
C LYS A 154 -10.73 -16.47 -8.31
N TYR A 155 -10.83 -15.31 -7.68
CA TYR A 155 -12.12 -14.76 -7.23
C TYR A 155 -12.56 -13.50 -7.97
N ALA A 156 -11.61 -12.68 -8.43
CA ALA A 156 -11.92 -11.37 -8.97
C ALA A 156 -11.88 -11.28 -10.49
N SER A 157 -11.12 -12.14 -11.16
CA SER A 157 -11.04 -12.16 -12.62
C SER A 157 -12.40 -12.52 -13.24
N GLU A 158 -12.80 -11.77 -14.28
CA GLU A 158 -14.04 -11.99 -15.01
C GLU A 158 -13.70 -12.36 -16.45
N THR A 159 -13.85 -13.63 -16.81
CA THR A 159 -13.34 -14.16 -18.08
C THR A 159 -14.29 -14.00 -19.26
N SER A 160 -15.56 -13.65 -19.05
CA SER A 160 -16.55 -13.54 -20.13
C SER A 160 -16.42 -12.22 -20.88
N TYR A 161 -16.14 -11.12 -20.19
CA TYR A 161 -15.93 -9.79 -20.77
C TYR A 161 -14.57 -9.19 -20.43
N GLY A 162 -13.74 -9.88 -19.64
CA GLY A 162 -12.42 -9.43 -19.23
C GLY A 162 -12.46 -8.48 -18.03
N GLY A 163 -11.29 -8.22 -17.46
CA GLY A 163 -11.13 -7.34 -16.30
C GLY A 163 -11.45 -8.01 -14.96
N TYR A 164 -11.64 -7.20 -13.93
CA TYR A 164 -11.81 -7.63 -12.55
C TYR A 164 -13.01 -6.96 -11.90
N TRP A 165 -13.78 -7.75 -11.15
CA TRP A 165 -14.74 -7.21 -10.19
C TRP A 165 -14.01 -6.63 -8.97
N GLU A 166 -14.64 -5.70 -8.25
CA GLU A 166 -13.91 -4.85 -7.30
C GLU A 166 -14.23 -5.07 -5.82
N MET A 167 -15.48 -5.38 -5.52
CA MET A 167 -16.02 -5.30 -4.16
C MET A 167 -16.51 -6.67 -3.71
N PHE A 168 -15.87 -7.25 -2.71
CA PHE A 168 -16.22 -8.56 -2.17
C PHE A 168 -16.44 -8.49 -0.66
N ASP A 169 -17.36 -9.32 -0.17
CA ASP A 169 -17.42 -9.67 1.23
C ASP A 169 -16.16 -10.43 1.65
N ARG A 170 -15.96 -10.58 2.97
CA ARG A 170 -14.75 -11.19 3.55
C ARG A 170 -14.43 -12.57 2.96
N ASP A 171 -15.46 -13.33 2.64
CA ASP A 171 -15.38 -14.71 2.12
C ASP A 171 -15.23 -14.79 0.60
N TRP A 172 -14.89 -13.68 -0.06
CA TRP A 172 -14.78 -13.55 -1.52
C TRP A 172 -16.10 -13.71 -2.29
N LYS A 173 -17.25 -13.62 -1.61
CA LYS A 173 -18.52 -13.45 -2.30
C LYS A 173 -18.60 -12.04 -2.89
N LEU A 174 -18.93 -11.94 -4.18
CA LEU A 174 -19.15 -10.66 -4.84
C LEU A 174 -20.26 -9.90 -4.11
N CYS A 175 -20.00 -8.64 -3.77
CA CYS A 175 -21.00 -7.77 -3.16
C CYS A 175 -22.21 -7.61 -4.08
N GLU A 176 -23.35 -7.19 -3.52
CA GLU A 176 -24.48 -6.76 -4.36
C GLU A 176 -24.13 -5.48 -5.13
N GLY A 177 -24.86 -5.22 -6.22
CA GLY A 177 -24.71 -4.00 -7.00
C GLY A 177 -25.17 -2.73 -6.27
N GLY A 178 -25.13 -1.60 -6.97
CA GLY A 178 -25.59 -0.30 -6.46
C GLY A 178 -24.62 0.34 -5.46
N SER A 179 -25.09 0.64 -4.26
CA SER A 179 -24.27 1.34 -3.25
C SER A 179 -23.09 0.52 -2.75
N LYS A 180 -23.24 -0.82 -2.71
CA LYS A 180 -22.16 -1.76 -2.34
C LYS A 180 -21.15 -1.98 -3.47
N GLY A 181 -21.51 -1.67 -4.71
CA GLY A 181 -20.60 -1.59 -5.85
C GLY A 181 -20.06 -2.92 -6.39
N GLY A 182 -20.70 -4.05 -6.10
CA GLY A 182 -20.28 -5.34 -6.67
C GLY A 182 -20.55 -5.48 -8.19
N ASP A 183 -21.29 -4.54 -8.77
CA ASP A 183 -21.52 -4.40 -10.21
C ASP A 183 -20.49 -3.50 -10.91
N ARG A 184 -19.45 -3.04 -10.19
CA ARG A 184 -18.48 -2.07 -10.70
C ARG A 184 -17.27 -2.75 -11.36
N LYS A 185 -16.86 -2.14 -12.47
CA LYS A 185 -15.52 -2.21 -13.06
C LYS A 185 -15.11 -0.79 -13.43
N THR A 186 -14.11 -0.27 -12.74
CA THR A 186 -13.68 1.12 -12.81
C THR A 186 -12.27 1.20 -13.37
N LEU A 187 -11.99 2.29 -14.07
CA LEU A 187 -10.67 2.56 -14.63
C LEU A 187 -9.59 2.57 -13.53
N ASP A 188 -9.91 3.13 -12.36
CA ASP A 188 -8.97 3.33 -11.27
C ASP A 188 -8.42 2.01 -10.74
N VAL A 189 -9.30 1.03 -10.45
CA VAL A 189 -8.88 -0.31 -10.02
C VAL A 189 -8.04 -1.00 -11.11
N HIS A 190 -8.47 -0.92 -12.37
CA HIS A 190 -7.76 -1.59 -13.46
C HIS A 190 -6.38 -0.97 -13.74
N MET A 191 -6.25 0.35 -13.58
CA MET A 191 -4.97 1.05 -13.68
C MET A 191 -4.01 0.59 -12.57
N HIS A 192 -4.47 0.55 -11.31
CA HIS A 192 -3.61 0.10 -10.21
C HIS A 192 -3.32 -1.41 -10.23
N LEU A 193 -4.19 -2.23 -10.81
CA LEU A 193 -3.86 -3.63 -11.10
C LEU A 193 -2.74 -3.75 -12.13
N MET A 194 -2.76 -2.92 -13.19
CA MET A 194 -1.69 -2.87 -14.17
C MET A 194 -0.36 -2.45 -13.53
N GLU A 195 -0.35 -1.42 -12.68
CA GLU A 195 0.85 -1.02 -11.91
C GLU A 195 1.36 -2.17 -11.03
N ALA A 196 0.46 -2.79 -10.26
CA ALA A 196 0.79 -3.86 -9.34
C ALA A 196 1.38 -5.09 -10.06
N PHE A 197 0.77 -5.52 -11.16
CA PHE A 197 1.23 -6.68 -11.92
C PHE A 197 2.54 -6.40 -12.66
N THR A 198 2.75 -5.15 -13.11
CA THR A 198 4.03 -4.73 -13.70
C THR A 198 5.15 -4.77 -12.68
N ALA A 199 4.87 -4.45 -11.41
CA ALA A 199 5.88 -4.54 -10.35
C ALA A 199 6.16 -5.99 -9.91
N LEU A 200 5.17 -6.87 -10.02
CA LEU A 200 5.28 -8.29 -9.65
C LEU A 200 6.00 -9.14 -10.71
N TYR A 201 5.86 -8.81 -11.99
CA TYR A 201 6.47 -9.51 -13.13
C TYR A 201 7.97 -9.23 -13.28
#